data_AF-A0A2S6QYZ0-F1
#
_entry.id   AF-A0A2S6QYZ0-F1
#
_cell.length_a   1.000
_cell.length_b   1.000
_cell.length_c   1.000
_cell.angle_alpha   90.00
_cell.angle_beta   90.00
_cell.angle_gamma   90.00
#
_symmetry.space_group_name_H-M   'P 1'
#
loop_
_entity.id
_entity.type
_entity.pdbx_description
1 polymer ?
#
loop_
_entity_poly.entity_id
_entity_poly.type
_entity_poly.pdbx_seq_one_letter_code
_entity_poly.pdbx_strand_id
1 'polypeptide(L)'
;MTAKYKIEEKLIQTIGQMKSEQQLLLLVKVVQSIPLNKIFPPKDYALLSEATQILEGAISNNINNQQFESYLSLLANKCEQVFNRSKTTPHLIHDTHKLQSTASATDAIYASLELAYHIKNKKQCPINTMHVINNIQKCIQQVFDQEDRTMTFLEMTLNDAQIILKVKEKHETIQPHKSTGEIVHFPKN
;
A
#
# COMPACT_ATOMS: atom_id res chain seq x y z
N MET A 1 24.42 10.42 -8.72
CA MET A 1 23.25 9.81 -8.06
C MET A 1 22.24 10.92 -7.78
N THR A 2 21.05 10.87 -8.39
CA THR A 2 20.02 11.93 -8.26
C THR A 2 19.36 11.90 -6.87
N ALA A 3 18.71 12.99 -6.46
CA ALA A 3 18.00 13.08 -5.18
C ALA A 3 16.92 11.98 -5.04
N LYS A 4 16.22 11.69 -6.13
CA LYS A 4 15.24 10.59 -6.24
C LYS A 4 15.82 9.23 -5.84
N TYR A 5 16.95 8.83 -6.41
CA TYR A 5 17.59 7.54 -6.09
C TYR A 5 17.94 7.41 -4.61
N LYS A 6 18.33 8.52 -3.95
CA LYS A 6 18.63 8.50 -2.51
C LYS A 6 17.39 8.23 -1.66
N ILE A 7 16.22 8.67 -2.09
CA ILE A 7 14.95 8.41 -1.38
C ILE A 7 14.49 6.98 -1.61
N GLU A 8 14.55 6.49 -2.85
CA GLU A 8 14.21 5.10 -3.19
C GLU A 8 15.08 4.11 -2.41
N GLU A 9 16.39 4.36 -2.28
CA GLU A 9 17.29 3.53 -1.47
C GLU A 9 16.90 3.53 0.02
N LYS A 10 16.61 4.71 0.58
CA LYS A 10 16.13 4.82 1.98
C LYS A 10 14.80 4.12 2.19
N LEU A 11 13.89 4.17 1.21
CA LEU A 11 12.63 3.44 1.24
C LEU A 11 12.87 1.93 1.29
N ILE A 12 13.73 1.40 0.40
CA ILE A 12 14.09 -0.02 0.39
C ILE A 12 14.66 -0.45 1.75
N GLN A 13 15.60 0.32 2.30
CA GLN A 13 16.19 0.04 3.62
C GLN A 13 15.15 0.08 4.74
N THR A 14 14.26 1.08 4.73
CA THR A 14 13.22 1.23 5.76
C THR A 14 12.20 0.09 5.67
N ILE A 15 11.73 -0.24 4.46
CA ILE A 15 10.79 -1.36 4.21
C ILE A 15 11.41 -2.70 4.63
N GLY A 16 12.71 -2.90 4.37
CA GLY A 16 13.44 -4.10 4.79
C GLY A 16 13.47 -4.33 6.30
N GLN A 17 13.23 -3.28 7.10
CA GLN A 17 13.14 -3.37 8.57
C GLN A 17 11.70 -3.56 9.06
N MET A 18 10.70 -3.42 8.19
CA MET A 18 9.28 -3.50 8.55
C MET A 18 8.80 -4.95 8.64
N LYS A 19 8.10 -5.28 9.73
CA LYS A 19 7.32 -6.52 9.86
C LYS A 19 6.15 -6.52 8.85
N SER A 20 5.61 -7.69 8.53
CA SER A 20 4.55 -7.81 7.51
C SER A 20 3.33 -6.92 7.78
N GLU A 21 2.88 -6.82 9.03
CA GLU A 21 1.78 -5.91 9.41
C GLU A 21 2.09 -4.44 9.16
N GLN A 22 3.34 -4.03 9.38
CA GLN A 22 3.79 -2.67 9.11
C GLN A 22 3.82 -2.40 7.60
N GLN A 23 4.27 -3.38 6.81
CA GLN A 23 4.23 -3.30 5.35
C GLN A 23 2.79 -3.20 4.84
N LEU A 24 1.84 -3.94 5.42
CA LEU A 24 0.41 -3.81 5.10
C LEU A 24 -0.12 -2.40 5.39
N LEU A 25 0.22 -1.84 6.55
CA LEU A 25 -0.19 -0.48 6.91
C LEU A 25 0.38 0.56 5.94
N LEU A 26 1.63 0.39 5.51
CA LEU A 26 2.24 1.25 4.49
C LEU A 26 1.53 1.10 3.14
N LEU A 27 1.17 -0.12 2.72
CA LEU A 27 0.45 -0.36 1.48
C LEU A 27 -0.90 0.36 1.43
N VAL A 28 -1.67 0.36 2.53
CA VAL A 28 -2.94 1.12 2.61
C VAL A 28 -2.71 2.60 2.33
N LYS A 29 -1.75 3.22 3.04
CA LYS A 29 -1.40 4.64 2.85
C LYS A 29 -0.94 4.95 1.42
N VAL A 30 -0.11 4.06 0.87
CA VAL A 30 0.43 4.20 -0.48
C VAL A 30 -0.68 4.10 -1.53
N VAL A 31 -1.58 3.12 -1.43
CA VAL A 31 -2.73 2.98 -2.36
C VAL A 31 -3.69 4.17 -2.28
N GLN A 32 -3.94 4.70 -1.07
CA GLN A 32 -4.78 5.89 -0.87
C GLN A 32 -4.22 7.16 -1.55
N SER A 33 -2.92 7.19 -1.89
CA SER A 33 -2.31 8.32 -2.59
C SER A 33 -2.60 8.35 -4.10
N ILE A 34 -3.17 7.27 -4.67
CA ILE A 34 -3.52 7.21 -6.09
C ILE A 34 -4.59 8.28 -6.36
N PRO A 35 -4.39 9.18 -7.34
CA PRO A 35 -5.37 10.20 -7.69
C PRO A 35 -6.48 9.56 -8.55
N LEU A 36 -7.26 8.65 -7.95
CA LEU A 36 -8.27 7.85 -8.64
C LEU A 36 -9.15 8.72 -9.54
N ASN A 37 -9.56 9.88 -9.01
CA ASN A 37 -10.46 10.80 -9.69
C ASN A 37 -9.94 11.45 -10.98
N LYS A 38 -8.63 11.37 -11.22
CA LYS A 38 -7.99 11.88 -12.44
C LYS A 38 -7.80 10.80 -13.49
N ILE A 39 -7.80 9.53 -13.08
CA ILE A 39 -7.39 8.39 -13.90
C ILE A 39 -8.61 7.61 -14.37
N PHE A 40 -9.50 7.28 -13.43
CA PHE A 40 -10.62 6.38 -13.67
C PHE A 40 -11.92 7.16 -13.90
N PRO A 41 -12.86 6.61 -14.69
CA PRO A 41 -14.21 7.13 -14.72
C PRO A 41 -14.96 6.78 -13.42
N PRO A 42 -16.04 7.51 -13.06
CA PRO A 42 -16.78 7.29 -11.81
C PRO A 42 -17.27 5.86 -11.58
N LYS A 43 -17.67 5.17 -12.65
CA LYS A 43 -18.10 3.76 -12.59
C LYS A 43 -17.02 2.80 -12.08
N ASP A 44 -15.75 3.15 -12.26
CA ASP A 44 -14.60 2.34 -11.83
C ASP A 44 -14.12 2.75 -10.42
N TYR A 45 -14.50 3.91 -9.88
CA TYR A 45 -14.11 4.32 -8.53
C TYR A 45 -14.64 3.37 -7.46
N ALA A 46 -15.86 2.86 -7.62
CA ALA A 46 -16.46 1.97 -6.62
C ALA A 46 -15.60 0.71 -6.42
N LEU A 47 -15.22 0.07 -7.54
CA LEU A 47 -14.34 -1.11 -7.54
C LEU A 47 -12.95 -0.81 -6.95
N LEU A 48 -12.38 0.35 -7.25
CA LEU A 48 -11.02 0.68 -6.79
C LEU A 48 -10.98 1.21 -5.36
N SER A 49 -12.06 1.86 -4.91
CA SER A 49 -12.24 2.29 -3.52
C SER A 49 -12.46 1.10 -2.60
N GLU A 50 -13.23 0.11 -3.03
CA GLU A 50 -13.47 -1.11 -2.25
C GLU A 50 -12.20 -1.97 -2.13
N ALA A 51 -11.28 -1.93 -3.11
CA ALA A 51 -9.95 -2.52 -2.97
C ALA A 51 -9.16 -1.98 -1.75
N THR A 52 -9.31 -0.68 -1.43
CA THR A 52 -8.68 -0.08 -0.25
C THR A 52 -9.31 -0.61 1.04
N GLN A 53 -10.64 -0.75 1.08
CA GLN A 53 -11.35 -1.31 2.23
C GLN A 53 -10.96 -2.78 2.48
N ILE A 54 -10.72 -3.54 1.41
CA ILE A 54 -10.26 -4.93 1.48
C ILE A 54 -8.83 -5.02 2.05
N LEU A 55 -7.94 -4.09 1.67
CA LEU A 55 -6.60 -3.97 2.26
C LEU A 55 -6.66 -3.62 3.75
N GLU A 56 -7.53 -2.68 4.14
CA GLU A 56 -7.77 -2.33 5.56
C GLU A 56 -8.36 -3.51 6.34
N GLY A 57 -9.28 -4.27 5.73
CA GLY A 57 -9.84 -5.50 6.27
C GLY A 57 -8.80 -6.59 6.47
N ALA A 58 -7.76 -6.64 5.63
CA ALA A 58 -6.63 -7.56 5.78
C ALA A 58 -5.76 -7.22 7.00
N ILE A 59 -5.60 -5.94 7.34
CA ILE A 59 -4.92 -5.51 8.57
C ILE A 59 -5.72 -5.95 9.80
N SER A 60 -7.04 -5.80 9.75
CA SER A 60 -7.93 -6.04 10.90
C SER A 60 -8.34 -7.51 11.05
N ASN A 61 -7.85 -8.43 10.20
CA ASN A 61 -8.32 -9.82 10.09
C ASN A 61 -9.84 -9.98 9.87
N ASN A 62 -10.53 -8.92 9.42
CA ASN A 62 -11.99 -8.87 9.28
C ASN A 62 -12.49 -9.28 7.90
N ILE A 63 -11.59 -9.74 7.03
CA ILE A 63 -11.94 -10.23 5.69
C ILE A 63 -11.65 -11.71 5.59
N ASN A 64 -12.55 -12.50 4.99
CA ASN A 64 -12.27 -13.91 4.74
C ASN A 64 -11.49 -14.11 3.43
N ASN A 65 -10.85 -15.27 3.26
CA ASN A 65 -10.01 -15.52 2.08
C ASN A 65 -10.81 -15.58 0.77
N GLN A 66 -12.06 -16.03 0.82
CA GLN A 66 -12.92 -16.14 -0.36
C GLN A 66 -13.30 -14.77 -0.94
N GLN A 67 -13.60 -13.80 -0.07
CA GLN A 67 -13.82 -12.40 -0.47
C GLN A 67 -12.57 -11.82 -1.11
N PHE A 68 -11.41 -12.10 -0.52
CA PHE A 68 -10.12 -11.65 -1.03
C PHE A 68 -9.83 -12.21 -2.45
N GLU A 69 -9.98 -13.52 -2.63
CA GLU A 69 -9.74 -14.22 -3.91
C GLU A 69 -10.73 -13.78 -5.00
N SER A 70 -12.00 -13.57 -4.63
CA SER A 70 -13.01 -13.03 -5.55
C SER A 70 -12.60 -11.66 -6.06
N TYR A 71 -12.09 -10.79 -5.19
CA TYR A 71 -11.66 -9.46 -5.58
C TYR A 71 -10.39 -9.45 -6.43
N LEU A 72 -9.42 -10.29 -6.09
CA LEU A 72 -8.24 -10.50 -6.91
C LEU A 72 -8.61 -10.93 -8.34
N SER A 73 -9.60 -11.81 -8.47
CA SER A 73 -10.09 -12.27 -9.78
C SER A 73 -10.75 -11.13 -10.58
N LEU A 74 -11.56 -10.29 -9.93
CA LEU A 74 -12.17 -9.12 -10.56
C LEU A 74 -11.13 -8.12 -11.05
N LEU A 75 -10.10 -7.85 -10.24
CA LEU A 75 -9.03 -6.94 -10.60
C LEU A 75 -8.08 -7.51 -11.66
N ALA A 76 -7.82 -8.82 -11.66
CA ALA A 76 -7.06 -9.46 -12.72
C ALA A 76 -7.73 -9.25 -14.09
N ASN A 77 -9.05 -9.44 -14.16
CA ASN A 77 -9.83 -9.14 -15.36
C ASN A 77 -9.74 -7.66 -15.76
N LYS A 78 -9.75 -6.74 -14.78
CA LYS A 78 -9.58 -5.31 -15.04
C LYS A 78 -8.18 -4.98 -15.57
N CYS A 79 -7.13 -5.56 -15.00
CA CYS A 79 -5.75 -5.44 -15.47
C CYS A 79 -5.64 -5.86 -16.93
N GLU A 80 -6.20 -7.03 -17.27
CA GLU A 80 -6.20 -7.55 -18.64
C GLU A 80 -6.93 -6.61 -19.61
N GLN A 81 -8.10 -6.10 -19.24
CA GLN A 81 -8.86 -5.14 -20.07
C GLN A 81 -8.07 -3.85 -20.32
N VAL A 82 -7.43 -3.30 -19.29
CA VAL A 82 -6.62 -2.08 -19.40
C VAL A 82 -5.39 -2.34 -20.27
N PHE A 83 -4.73 -3.49 -20.09
CA PHE A 83 -3.58 -3.90 -20.89
C PHE A 83 -3.95 -4.09 -22.37
N ASN A 84 -5.04 -4.79 -22.68
CA ASN A 84 -5.50 -5.01 -24.05
C ASN A 84 -5.89 -3.69 -24.74
N ARG A 85 -6.49 -2.75 -23.99
CA ARG A 85 -6.74 -1.38 -24.49
C ARG A 85 -5.45 -0.62 -24.78
N SER A 86 -4.43 -0.78 -23.93
CA SER A 86 -3.11 -0.15 -24.13
C SER A 86 -2.40 -0.60 -25.41
N LYS A 87 -2.65 -1.83 -25.86
CA LYS A 87 -2.10 -2.35 -27.12
C LYS A 87 -2.86 -1.90 -28.38
N THR A 88 -4.12 -1.55 -28.25
CA THR A 88 -5.04 -1.37 -29.38
C THR A 88 -5.38 0.08 -29.71
N THR A 89 -4.88 1.05 -28.92
CA THR A 89 -5.23 2.48 -29.08
C THR A 89 -4.01 3.29 -29.53
N PRO A 90 -3.84 3.64 -30.83
CA PRO A 90 -2.57 4.19 -31.33
C PRO A 90 -2.51 5.73 -31.51
N HIS A 91 -3.50 6.55 -31.13
CA HIS A 91 -3.65 7.83 -31.87
C HIS A 91 -3.65 9.20 -31.15
N LEU A 92 -3.44 9.34 -29.83
CA LEU A 92 -3.17 10.66 -29.23
C LEU A 92 -2.23 10.52 -28.01
N ILE A 93 -1.17 11.34 -27.94
CA ILE A 93 -0.21 11.37 -26.81
C ILE A 93 -0.95 11.51 -25.47
N HIS A 94 -2.01 12.32 -25.44
CA HIS A 94 -2.82 12.56 -24.24
C HIS A 94 -3.61 11.33 -23.77
N ASP A 95 -4.07 10.49 -24.71
CA ASP A 95 -4.73 9.21 -24.40
C ASP A 95 -3.71 8.15 -23.96
N THR A 96 -2.48 8.22 -24.47
CA THR A 96 -1.39 7.35 -24.05
C THR A 96 -1.01 7.55 -22.59
N HIS A 97 -0.83 8.79 -22.11
CA HIS A 97 -0.52 9.07 -20.70
C HIS A 97 -1.64 8.62 -19.75
N LYS A 98 -2.90 8.88 -20.12
CA LYS A 98 -4.05 8.44 -19.32
C LYS A 98 -4.14 6.92 -19.24
N LEU A 99 -3.92 6.23 -20.35
CA LEU A 99 -3.98 4.77 -20.41
C LEU A 99 -2.81 4.11 -19.67
N GLN A 100 -1.61 4.69 -19.75
CA GLN A 100 -0.46 4.24 -18.96
C GLN A 100 -0.69 4.45 -17.46
N SER A 101 -1.22 5.62 -17.05
CA SER A 101 -1.51 5.87 -15.63
C SER A 101 -2.60 4.94 -15.10
N THR A 102 -3.60 4.62 -15.93
CA THR A 102 -4.64 3.62 -15.62
C THR A 102 -4.02 2.24 -15.42
N ALA A 103 -3.10 1.84 -16.29
CA ALA A 103 -2.40 0.56 -16.18
C ALA A 103 -1.55 0.49 -14.91
N SER A 104 -0.73 1.51 -14.65
CA SER A 104 0.11 1.58 -13.45
C SER A 104 -0.71 1.61 -12.15
N ALA A 105 -1.83 2.35 -12.11
CA ALA A 105 -2.70 2.37 -10.94
C ALA A 105 -3.41 1.03 -10.71
N THR A 106 -3.91 0.39 -11.78
CA THR A 106 -4.61 -0.90 -11.66
C THR A 106 -3.63 -2.00 -11.23
N ASP A 107 -2.42 -2.03 -11.81
CA ASP A 107 -1.35 -2.94 -11.41
C ASP A 107 -0.94 -2.74 -9.95
N ALA A 108 -0.79 -1.48 -9.49
CA ALA A 108 -0.47 -1.19 -8.10
C ALA A 108 -1.54 -1.69 -7.12
N ILE A 109 -2.82 -1.48 -7.44
CA ILE A 109 -3.94 -1.92 -6.59
C ILE A 109 -4.01 -3.46 -6.55
N TYR A 110 -3.87 -4.12 -7.70
CA TYR A 110 -3.80 -5.57 -7.78
C TYR A 110 -2.62 -6.13 -6.99
N ALA A 111 -1.42 -5.62 -7.22
CA ALA A 111 -0.19 -6.01 -6.55
C ALA A 111 -0.26 -5.81 -5.02
N SER A 112 -0.91 -4.74 -4.57
CA SER A 112 -1.13 -4.49 -3.14
C SER A 112 -2.01 -5.57 -2.51
N LEU A 113 -3.10 -5.94 -3.19
CA LEU A 113 -3.98 -7.00 -2.73
C LEU A 113 -3.28 -8.35 -2.78
N GLU A 114 -2.58 -8.67 -3.86
CA GLU A 114 -1.85 -9.93 -3.96
C GLU A 114 -0.82 -10.07 -2.82
N LEU A 115 -0.06 -9.01 -2.55
CA LEU A 115 0.88 -8.98 -1.44
C LEU A 115 0.17 -9.15 -0.08
N ALA A 116 -0.96 -8.49 0.12
CA ALA A 116 -1.73 -8.61 1.36
C ALA A 116 -2.30 -10.02 1.57
N TYR A 117 -2.80 -10.66 0.52
CA TYR A 117 -3.23 -12.06 0.54
C TYR A 117 -2.10 -12.99 0.97
N HIS A 118 -0.92 -12.85 0.37
CA HIS A 118 0.22 -13.72 0.65
C HIS A 118 0.75 -13.52 2.07
N ILE A 119 0.85 -12.25 2.53
CA ILE A 119 1.22 -11.93 3.92
C ILE A 119 0.26 -12.61 4.89
N LYS A 120 -1.05 -12.45 4.68
CA LYS A 120 -2.09 -13.02 5.55
C LYS A 120 -2.02 -14.54 5.61
N ASN A 121 -1.75 -15.18 4.47
CA ASN A 121 -1.66 -16.64 4.36
C ASN A 121 -0.25 -17.19 4.66
N LYS A 122 0.70 -16.35 5.10
CA LYS A 122 2.09 -16.72 5.38
C LYS A 122 2.76 -17.44 4.20
N LYS A 123 2.44 -17.01 2.97
CA LYS A 123 3.01 -17.52 1.72
C LYS A 123 4.05 -16.52 1.18
N GLN A 124 5.01 -17.04 0.43
CA GLN A 124 5.94 -16.18 -0.31
C GLN A 124 5.18 -15.45 -1.42
N CYS A 125 5.38 -14.13 -1.54
CA CYS A 125 4.84 -13.34 -2.63
C CYS A 125 5.97 -13.00 -3.63
N PRO A 126 5.76 -13.12 -4.94
CA PRO A 126 6.73 -12.64 -5.94
C PRO A 126 6.80 -11.11 -6.01
N ILE A 127 5.80 -10.42 -5.47
CA ILE A 127 5.68 -8.98 -5.41
C ILE A 127 6.13 -8.47 -4.04
N ASN A 128 6.76 -7.30 -3.99
CA ASN A 128 7.12 -6.62 -2.75
C ASN A 128 6.54 -5.19 -2.70
N THR A 129 6.60 -4.56 -1.52
CA THR A 129 6.06 -3.20 -1.32
C THR A 129 6.69 -2.16 -2.24
N MET A 130 7.97 -2.31 -2.60
CA MET A 130 8.64 -1.37 -3.50
C MET A 130 8.08 -1.45 -4.93
N HIS A 131 7.68 -2.63 -5.40
CA HIS A 131 6.97 -2.78 -6.69
C HIS A 131 5.69 -1.94 -6.73
N VAL A 132 4.90 -2.00 -5.66
CA VAL A 132 3.66 -1.20 -5.53
C VAL A 132 3.98 0.30 -5.56
N ILE A 133 4.93 0.75 -4.74
CA ILE A 133 5.35 2.16 -4.67
C ILE A 133 5.82 2.65 -6.05
N ASN A 134 6.63 1.86 -6.76
CA ASN A 134 7.14 2.21 -8.08
C ASN A 134 6.03 2.37 -9.13
N ASN A 135 4.98 1.55 -9.07
CA ASN A 135 3.85 1.68 -9.99
C ASN A 135 3.00 2.91 -9.67
N ILE A 136 2.79 3.25 -8.40
CA ILE A 136 2.07 4.47 -8.02
C ILE A 136 2.88 5.71 -8.38
N GLN A 137 4.20 5.66 -8.20
CA GLN A 137 5.11 6.69 -8.64
C GLN A 137 5.01 6.96 -10.15
N LYS A 138 5.02 5.90 -10.98
CA LYS A 138 4.81 6.01 -12.44
C LYS A 138 3.45 6.62 -12.77
N CYS A 139 2.40 6.17 -12.08
CA CYS A 139 1.06 6.69 -12.22
C CYS A 139 1.01 8.20 -11.93
N ILE A 140 1.56 8.66 -10.80
CA ILE A 140 1.63 10.08 -10.43
C ILE A 140 2.41 10.87 -11.47
N GLN A 141 3.57 10.36 -11.92
CA GLN A 141 4.36 11.00 -12.96
C GLN A 141 3.55 11.20 -14.25
N GLN A 142 2.80 10.18 -14.68
CA GLN A 142 2.00 10.21 -15.91
C GLN A 142 0.73 11.08 -15.81
N VAL A 143 0.15 11.23 -14.61
CA VAL A 143 -1.05 12.07 -14.40
C VAL A 143 -0.71 13.55 -14.34
N PHE A 144 0.41 13.91 -13.73
CA PHE A 144 0.74 15.31 -13.43
C PHE A 144 1.83 15.89 -14.33
N ASP A 145 2.57 15.06 -15.06
CA ASP A 145 3.70 15.46 -15.91
C ASP A 145 4.70 16.39 -15.17
N GLN A 146 4.90 16.12 -13.87
CA GLN A 146 5.67 16.98 -12.95
C GLN A 146 6.56 16.12 -12.06
N GLU A 147 7.88 16.27 -12.21
CA GLU A 147 8.88 15.58 -11.39
C GLU A 147 8.74 15.91 -9.89
N ASP A 148 8.36 17.15 -9.56
CA ASP A 148 8.15 17.59 -8.18
C ASP A 148 7.05 16.81 -7.45
N ARG A 149 5.98 16.41 -8.15
CA ARG A 149 4.90 15.60 -7.57
C ARG A 149 5.36 14.17 -7.29
N THR A 150 6.20 13.62 -8.16
CA THR A 150 6.85 12.32 -7.96
C THR A 150 7.77 12.36 -6.74
N MET A 151 8.58 13.40 -6.58
CA MET A 151 9.45 13.57 -5.41
C MET A 151 8.63 13.73 -4.12
N THR A 152 7.60 14.58 -4.13
CA THR A 152 6.70 14.78 -2.98
C THR A 152 6.08 13.46 -2.53
N PHE A 153 5.60 12.63 -3.47
CA PHE A 153 5.06 11.31 -3.15
C PHE A 153 6.08 10.40 -2.47
N LEU A 154 7.31 10.34 -2.98
CA LEU A 154 8.37 9.50 -2.41
C LEU A 154 8.78 9.98 -1.00
N GLU A 155 8.88 11.29 -0.80
CA GLU A 155 9.20 11.89 0.50
C GLU A 155 8.11 11.61 1.54
N MET A 156 6.84 11.81 1.16
CA MET A 156 5.69 11.49 2.02
C MET A 156 5.65 10.00 2.37
N THR A 157 5.88 9.12 1.39
CA THR A 157 5.92 7.67 1.58
C THR A 157 7.05 7.26 2.53
N LEU A 158 8.23 7.86 2.39
CA LEU A 158 9.35 7.60 3.29
C LEU A 158 9.05 8.05 4.71
N ASN A 159 8.46 9.24 4.86
CA ASN A 159 8.04 9.75 6.17
C ASN A 159 7.00 8.83 6.82
N ASP A 160 5.98 8.38 6.07
CA ASP A 160 4.99 7.43 6.55
C ASP A 160 5.63 6.10 6.99
N ALA A 161 6.54 5.54 6.19
CA ALA A 161 7.26 4.32 6.54
C ALA A 161 8.06 4.48 7.85
N GLN A 162 8.74 5.61 8.03
CA GLN A 162 9.49 5.90 9.26
C GLN A 162 8.59 6.09 10.48
N ILE A 163 7.42 6.72 10.32
CA ILE A 163 6.42 6.85 11.40
C ILE A 163 5.93 5.46 11.81
N ILE A 164 5.54 4.62 10.85
CA ILE A 164 5.04 3.26 11.11
C ILE A 164 6.09 2.40 11.82
N LEU A 165 7.36 2.54 11.43
CA LEU A 165 8.46 1.81 12.07
C LEU A 165 8.59 2.19 13.55
N LYS A 166 8.52 3.49 13.86
CA LYS A 166 8.68 4.03 15.23
C LYS A 166 7.50 3.77 16.16
N VAL A 167 6.27 3.67 15.64
CA VAL A 167 5.05 3.53 16.47
C VAL A 167 5.03 2.21 17.26
N LYS A 168 5.72 1.15 16.83
CA LYS A 168 5.81 -0.11 17.60
C LYS A 168 6.91 -0.15 18.66
N GLU A 169 7.96 0.68 18.56
CA GLU A 169 9.01 0.71 19.61
C GLU A 169 8.47 1.21 20.96
N LYS A 170 7.40 2.03 20.96
CA LYS A 170 6.77 2.54 22.19
C LYS A 170 5.85 1.56 22.91
N HIS A 171 5.49 0.43 22.30
CA HIS A 171 4.60 -0.56 22.93
C HIS A 171 5.33 -1.75 23.57
N GLU A 172 6.66 -1.84 23.43
CA GLU A 172 7.45 -2.93 24.04
C GLU A 172 8.17 -2.54 25.35
N THR A 173 8.09 -1.27 25.81
CA THR A 173 8.70 -0.79 27.08
C THR A 173 7.73 -0.65 28.26
N ILE A 174 6.70 -1.48 28.35
CA ILE A 174 6.00 -1.67 29.63
C ILE A 174 6.62 -2.90 30.29
N GLN A 175 7.64 -2.67 31.12
CA GLN A 175 8.12 -3.71 32.02
C GLN A 175 6.94 -4.20 32.89
N PRO A 176 6.77 -5.51 33.09
CA PRO A 176 5.80 -5.98 34.07
C PRO A 176 6.26 -5.49 35.43
N HIS A 177 5.51 -4.57 36.02
CA HIS A 177 5.67 -4.22 37.43
C HIS A 177 5.53 -5.52 38.21
N LYS A 178 6.62 -5.98 38.84
CA LYS A 178 6.55 -7.00 39.88
C LYS A 178 5.62 -6.46 40.94
N SER A 179 4.43 -7.07 41.05
CA SER A 179 3.61 -6.98 42.24
C SER A 179 4.45 -7.56 43.38
N THR A 180 5.06 -6.70 44.18
CA THR A 180 5.52 -7.08 45.52
C THR A 180 4.26 -7.32 46.32
N GLY A 181 3.92 -8.60 46.50
CA GLY A 181 2.87 -9.04 47.40
C GLY A 181 3.23 -8.70 48.83
N GLU A 182 2.99 -7.45 49.24
CA GLU A 182 2.85 -7.10 50.65
C GLU A 182 1.37 -7.17 51.00
N ILE A 183 1.00 -8.22 51.73
CA ILE A 183 -0.31 -8.35 52.35
C ILE A 183 -0.35 -7.31 53.47
N VAL A 184 -1.06 -6.20 53.23
CA VAL A 184 -1.35 -5.19 54.25
C VAL A 184 -2.37 -5.78 55.24
N HIS A 185 -1.91 -6.14 56.43
CA HIS A 185 -2.80 -6.47 57.55
C HIS A 185 -3.47 -5.20 58.07
N PHE A 186 -4.79 -5.10 57.92
CA PHE A 186 -5.60 -4.08 58.59
C PHE A 186 -5.92 -4.53 60.02
N PRO A 187 -5.67 -3.71 61.06
CA PRO A 187 -6.13 -4.00 62.41
C PRO A 187 -7.66 -3.81 62.48
N LYS A 188 -8.34 -4.80 63.07
CA LYS A 188 -9.78 -4.72 63.37
C LYS A 188 -10.00 -3.74 64.52
N ASN A 189 -10.88 -2.77 64.30
CA ASN A 189 -11.67 -2.12 65.34
C ASN A 189 -13.14 -2.50 65.14
#